data_AF-A0A936N4H2-F1
#
_entry.id   AF-A0A936N4H2-F1
#
_cell.length_a   1.000
_cell.length_b   1.000
_cell.length_c   1.000
_cell.angle_alpha   90.00
_cell.angle_beta   90.00
_cell.angle_gamma   90.00
#
_symmetry.space_group_name_H-M   'P 1'
#
loop_
_entity.id
_entity.type
_entity.pdbx_description
1 polymer ?
#
loop_
_entity_poly.entity_id
_entity_poly.type
_entity_poly.pdbx_seq_one_letter_code
_entity_poly.pdbx_strand_id
1 'polypeptide(L)' 'MKKLLFTAVVALISVSCAKDRNCTCTTTSTIPGSTPTTLTWTFVEVTKGQAKVNCASKVTSVTNGTTTVTYTDDCKLD' A
#
# COMPACT_ATOMS: atom_id res chain seq x y z
N MET A 1 -38.65 -25.25 -40.36
CA MET A 1 -37.57 -24.24 -40.30
C MET A 1 -37.45 -23.76 -38.86
N LYS A 2 -36.48 -24.26 -38.09
CA LYS A 2 -36.35 -23.98 -36.65
C LYS A 2 -35.23 -22.95 -36.48
N LYS A 3 -35.60 -21.69 -36.21
CA LYS A 3 -34.67 -20.57 -36.08
C LYS A 3 -33.95 -20.70 -34.74
N LEU A 4 -32.70 -21.14 -34.76
CA LEU A 4 -31.80 -21.10 -33.62
C LEU A 4 -31.33 -19.65 -33.43
N LEU A 5 -31.84 -19.00 -32.40
CA LEU A 5 -31.36 -17.69 -31.96
C LEU A 5 -30.05 -17.90 -31.20
N PHE A 6 -28.94 -17.47 -31.81
CA PHE A 6 -27.64 -17.39 -31.14
C PHE A 6 -27.62 -16.15 -30.25
N THR A 7 -27.78 -16.33 -28.94
CA THR A 7 -27.56 -15.29 -27.95
C THR A 7 -26.06 -15.05 -27.82
N ALA A 8 -25.56 -13.97 -28.44
CA ALA A 8 -24.20 -13.50 -28.26
C ALA A 8 -24.06 -12.93 -26.83
N VAL A 9 -23.47 -13.72 -25.93
CA VAL A 9 -23.00 -13.22 -24.64
C VAL A 9 -21.74 -12.41 -24.90
N VAL A 10 -21.88 -11.09 -25.01
CA VAL A 10 -20.73 -10.18 -25.01
C VAL A 10 -20.19 -10.15 -23.59
N ALA A 11 -19.13 -10.92 -23.34
CA ALA A 11 -18.36 -10.80 -22.12
C ALA A 11 -17.67 -9.44 -22.12
N LEU A 12 -18.22 -8.48 -21.37
CA LEU A 12 -17.53 -7.24 -21.03
C LEU A 12 -16.37 -7.61 -20.13
N ILE A 13 -15.21 -7.91 -20.72
CA ILE A 13 -13.93 -7.83 -20.02
C ILE A 13 -13.77 -6.37 -19.63
N SER A 14 -14.20 -6.05 -18.42
CA SER A 14 -13.84 -4.80 -17.76
C SER A 14 -12.33 -4.84 -17.59
N VAL A 15 -11.61 -4.27 -18.55
CA VAL A 15 -10.23 -3.83 -18.35
C VAL A 15 -10.33 -2.86 -17.20
N SER A 16 -10.07 -3.32 -15.98
CA SER A 16 -9.85 -2.40 -14.88
C SER A 16 -8.66 -1.59 -15.36
N CYS A 17 -8.89 -0.32 -15.69
CA CYS A 17 -7.79 0.63 -15.82
C CYS A 17 -7.17 0.67 -14.42
N ALA A 18 -6.25 -0.26 -14.16
CA ALA A 18 -5.45 -0.28 -12.96
C ALA A 18 -4.59 0.95 -13.11
N LYS A 19 -5.06 2.06 -12.55
CA LYS A 19 -4.22 3.22 -12.36
C LYS A 19 -3.04 2.69 -11.56
N ASP A 20 -1.84 2.76 -12.13
CA ASP A 20 -0.61 2.46 -11.41
C ASP A 20 -0.64 3.35 -10.18
N ARG A 21 -0.81 2.72 -9.01
CA ARG A 21 -0.77 3.41 -7.73
C ARG A 21 0.61 3.14 -7.19
N ASN A 22 1.35 4.19 -6.91
CA ASN A 22 2.60 4.06 -6.21
C ASN A 22 2.35 4.37 -4.75
N CYS A 23 3.00 3.63 -3.86
CA CYS A 23 2.90 3.86 -2.44
C CYS A 23 4.27 4.22 -1.90
N THR A 24 4.46 5.48 -1.52
CA THR A 24 5.72 5.96 -0.95
C THR A 24 5.58 6.06 0.57
N CYS A 25 6.45 5.38 1.31
CA CYS A 25 6.47 5.39 2.76
C CYS A 25 7.80 5.94 3.28
N THR A 26 7.72 6.77 4.30
CA THR A 26 8.88 7.25 5.06
C THR A 26 8.79 6.73 6.49
N THR A 27 9.71 5.85 6.84
CA THR A 27 9.86 5.29 8.18
C THR A 27 10.86 6.15 8.96
N THR A 28 10.43 6.69 10.09
CA THR A 28 11.28 7.41 11.04
C THR A 28 11.46 6.59 12.30
N SER A 29 12.71 6.27 12.66
CA SER A 29 13.08 5.63 13.91
C SER A 29 13.56 6.68 14.91
N THR A 30 12.92 6.74 16.08
CA THR A 30 13.27 7.64 17.19
C THR A 30 13.67 6.82 18.41
N ILE A 31 14.89 7.05 18.88
CA ILE A 31 15.45 6.45 20.09
C ILE A 31 15.79 7.60 21.06
N PRO A 32 15.37 7.57 22.32
CA PRO A 32 15.69 8.60 23.30
C PRO A 32 17.20 8.85 23.38
N GLY A 33 17.61 10.12 23.31
CA GLY A 33 19.02 10.52 23.37
C GLY A 33 19.84 10.28 22.10
N SER A 34 19.21 9.82 21.01
CA SER A 34 19.86 9.66 19.69
C SER A 34 19.20 10.54 18.63
N THR A 35 19.94 10.87 17.58
CA THR A 35 19.38 11.53 16.40
C THR A 35 18.41 10.56 15.69
N PRO A 36 17.19 11.00 15.31
CA PRO A 36 16.28 10.18 14.54
C PRO A 36 16.88 9.77 13.19
N THR A 37 16.54 8.57 12.74
CA THR A 37 16.94 8.06 11.41
C THR A 37 15.72 7.88 10.54
N THR A 38 15.81 8.26 9.27
CA THR A 38 14.73 8.16 8.29
C THR A 38 15.12 7.25 7.13
N LEU A 39 14.16 6.48 6.65
CA LEU A 39 14.27 5.66 5.43
C LEU A 39 13.01 5.86 4.59
N THR A 40 13.18 6.22 3.33
CA THR A 40 12.08 6.32 2.37
C THR A 40 12.16 5.18 1.38
N TRP A 41 11.02 4.54 1.11
CA TRP A 41 10.89 3.45 0.14
C TRP A 41 9.55 3.54 -0.58
N THR A 42 9.46 2.93 -1.76
CA THR A 42 8.27 3.00 -2.61
C THR A 42 7.88 1.60 -3.10
N PHE A 43 6.62 1.22 -2.92
CA PHE A 43 6.03 0.11 -3.69
C PHE A 43 5.46 0.66 -5.00
N VAL A 44 5.88 0.07 -6.11
CA VAL A 44 5.46 0.49 -7.46
C VAL A 44 4.34 -0.43 -7.94
N GLU A 45 3.44 0.10 -8.77
CA GLU A 45 2.38 -0.67 -9.45
C GLU A 45 1.48 -1.47 -8.48
N VAL A 46 1.19 -0.91 -7.30
CA VAL A 46 0.33 -1.63 -6.34
C VAL A 46 -1.12 -1.62 -6.81
N THR A 47 -1.77 -2.78 -6.75
CA THR A 47 -3.21 -2.85 -7.00
C THR A 47 -3.98 -2.06 -5.94
N LYS A 48 -5.23 -1.66 -6.23
CA LYS A 48 -6.08 -0.94 -5.27
C LYS A 48 -6.25 -1.69 -3.93
N GLY A 49 -6.30 -3.03 -3.96
CA GLY A 49 -6.38 -3.85 -2.74
C GLY A 49 -5.08 -3.82 -1.94
N GLN A 50 -3.94 -3.97 -2.62
CA GLN A 50 -2.62 -3.90 -1.99
C GLN A 50 -2.32 -2.51 -1.44
N ALA A 51 -2.69 -1.44 -2.14
CA ALA A 51 -2.52 -0.05 -1.67
C ALA A 51 -3.14 0.18 -0.28
N LYS A 52 -4.31 -0.42 0.01
CA LYS A 52 -4.95 -0.29 1.32
C LYS A 52 -4.12 -0.91 2.46
N VAL A 53 -3.35 -1.95 2.16
CA VAL A 53 -2.52 -2.67 3.14
C VAL A 53 -1.12 -2.07 3.21
N ASN A 54 -0.52 -1.83 2.05
CA ASN A 54 0.88 -1.44 1.89
C ASN A 54 1.11 0.05 2.15
N CYS A 55 0.07 0.88 2.05
CA CYS A 55 0.14 2.33 2.21
C CYS A 55 -0.48 2.85 3.50
N ALA A 56 -0.44 2.04 4.56
CA ALA A 56 -0.95 2.42 5.86
C ALA A 56 0.13 3.11 6.69
N SER A 57 -0.10 4.38 7.04
CA SER A 57 0.69 5.05 8.07
C SER A 57 0.41 4.43 9.43
N LYS A 58 1.46 4.17 10.20
CA LYS A 58 1.34 3.55 11.53
C LYS A 58 2.48 3.99 12.44
N VAL A 59 2.25 3.86 13.73
CA VAL A 59 3.28 4.05 14.76
C VAL A 59 3.42 2.74 15.50
N THR A 60 4.65 2.24 15.60
CA THR A 60 4.99 1.05 16.37
C THR A 60 6.06 1.41 17.38
N SER A 61 5.84 1.09 18.65
CA SER A 61 6.84 1.27 19.69
C SER A 61 7.30 -0.07 20.21
N VAL A 62 8.62 -0.22 20.38
CA VAL A 62 9.26 -1.41 20.94
C VAL A 62 10.04 -0.98 22.17
N THR A 63 9.70 -1.55 23.32
CA THR A 63 10.36 -1.25 24.60
C THR A 63 11.26 -2.41 25.00
N ASN A 64 12.52 -2.11 25.30
CA ASN A 64 13.48 -3.06 25.88
C ASN A 64 14.09 -2.42 27.14
N GLY A 65 13.78 -2.97 28.31
CA GLY A 65 14.12 -2.37 29.59
C GLY A 65 13.46 -1.00 29.75
N THR A 66 14.26 0.05 29.94
CA THR A 66 13.80 1.45 30.07
C THR A 66 13.79 2.20 28.74
N THR A 67 14.32 1.60 27.66
CA THR A 67 14.43 2.26 26.36
C THR A 67 13.23 1.89 25.50
N THR A 68 12.53 2.91 25.00
CA THR A 68 11.45 2.73 24.01
C THR A 68 11.90 3.31 22.68
N VAL A 69 11.96 2.47 21.66
CA VAL A 69 12.18 2.88 20.27
C VAL A 69 10.82 3.05 19.62
N THR A 70 10.62 4.17 18.91
CA THR A 70 9.39 4.43 18.17
C THR A 70 9.69 4.49 16.68
N TYR A 71 8.92 3.72 15.90
CA TYR A 71 8.93 3.71 14.46
C TYR A 71 7.64 4.36 13.97
N THR A 72 7.77 5.45 13.21
CA THR A 72 6.65 6.15 12.58
C THR A 72 6.75 5.96 11.07
N ASP A 73 5.79 5.23 10.50
CA ASP A 73 5.63 5.10 9.06
C ASP A 73 4.61 6.15 8.58
N ASP A 74 5.04 7.07 7.71
CA ASP A 74 4.17 7.97 6.97
C ASP A 74 4.11 7.54 5.50
N CYS A 75 2.97 6.98 5.10
CA CYS A 75 2.74 6.42 3.78
C CYS A 75 1.75 7.25 2.96
N LYS A 76 2.05 7.46 1.69
CA LYS A 76 1.22 8.22 0.75
C LYS A 76 1.01 7.43 -0.53
N LEU A 77 -0.25 7.38 -0.95
CA LEU A 77 -0.67 6.77 -2.19
C LEU A 77 -0.70 7.84 -3.28
N ASP A 78 0.13 7.66 -4.30
CA ASP A 78 0.26 8.53 -5.48
C ASP A 78 -0.58 7.98 -6.65
#